data_AF-A0A3D0RNN2-F1
#
_entry.id   AF-A0A3D0RNN2-F1
#
_cell.length_a   1.000
_cell.length_b   1.000
_cell.length_c   1.000
_cell.angle_alpha   90.00
_cell.angle_beta   90.00
_cell.angle_gamma   90.00
#
_symmetry.space_group_name_H-M   'P 1'
#
loop_
_entity.id
_entity.type
_entity.pdbx_description
1 polymer ?
#
loop_
_entity_poly.entity_id
_entity_poly.type
_entity_poly.pdbx_seq_one_letter_code
_entity_poly.pdbx_strand_id
1 'polypeptide(L)' 'MSEFLRSIPLEVFLPIVLWDFIWKMIALWKAARNSHLTWFIFIGIVNSVGILPLIYIVLDNRRKKKITTQP' A
#
# COMPACT_ATOMS: atom_id res chain seq x y z
N MET A 1 -6.86 29.64 -9.68
CA MET A 1 -6.14 28.43 -9.21
C MET A 1 -5.96 28.39 -7.69
N SER A 2 -5.63 29.51 -7.02
CA SER A 2 -5.52 29.61 -5.55
C SER A 2 -6.85 29.50 -4.80
N GLU A 3 -7.98 29.86 -5.43
CA GLU A 3 -9.31 29.80 -4.79
C GLU A 3 -9.85 28.37 -4.66
N PHE A 4 -9.55 27.50 -5.63
CA PHE A 4 -9.88 26.07 -5.56
C PHE A 4 -9.23 25.37 -4.36
N LEU A 5 -8.02 25.80 -3.97
CA LEU A 5 -7.30 25.25 -2.82
C LEU A 5 -7.89 25.70 -1.47
N ARG A 6 -8.64 26.82 -1.45
CA ARG A 6 -9.41 27.27 -0.28
C ARG A 6 -10.74 26.55 -0.11
N SER A 7 -11.27 25.97 -1.19
CA SER A 7 -12.55 25.23 -1.19
C SER A 7 -12.43 23.77 -0.76
N ILE A 8 -11.21 23.22 -0.70
CA ILE A 8 -10.97 21.88 -0.14
C ILE A 8 -10.93 22.02 1.40
N PRO A 9 -11.93 21.53 2.15
CA PRO A 9 -11.87 21.56 3.60
C PRO A 9 -10.68 20.72 4.06
N LEU A 10 -9.77 21.34 4.83
CA LEU A 10 -8.60 20.65 5.40
C LEU A 10 -9.02 19.42 6.20
N GLU A 11 -10.23 19.43 6.77
CA GLU A 11 -10.82 18.31 7.52
C GLU A 11 -10.98 17.03 6.70
N VAL A 12 -11.12 17.12 5.37
CA VAL A 12 -11.29 15.94 4.49
C VAL A 12 -9.96 15.46 3.92
N PHE A 13 -9.02 16.39 3.69
CA PHE A 13 -7.72 16.06 3.11
C PHE A 13 -6.81 15.31 4.10
N LEU A 14 -6.80 15.73 5.37
CA LEU A 14 -5.97 15.15 6.41
C LEU A 14 -6.21 13.63 6.64
N PRO A 15 -7.46 13.15 6.80
CA PRO A 15 -7.72 11.73 6.99
C PRO A 15 -7.40 10.88 5.74
N ILE A 16 -7.56 11.43 4.54
CA ILE A 16 -7.23 10.72 3.29
C ILE A 16 -5.71 10.49 3.19
N VAL A 17 -4.92 11.50 3.51
CA VAL A 17 -3.45 11.39 3.51
C VAL A 17 -2.99 10.43 4.61
N LEU A 18 -3.52 10.54 5.83
CA LEU A 18 -3.21 9.59 6.89
C LEU A 18 -3.59 8.16 6.52
N TRP A 19 -4.77 7.96 5.92
CA TRP A 19 -5.22 6.65 5.47
C TRP A 19 -4.26 6.04 4.47
N ASP A 20 -3.91 6.75 3.38
CA ASP A 20 -2.94 6.26 2.40
C ASP A 20 -1.57 5.97 3.05
N PHE A 21 -1.11 6.87 3.93
CA PHE A 21 0.19 6.73 4.59
C PHE A 21 0.25 5.50 5.50
N ILE A 22 -0.79 5.25 6.30
CA ILE A 22 -0.88 4.08 7.19
C ILE A 22 -0.84 2.79 6.36
N TRP A 23 -1.66 2.69 5.30
CA TRP A 23 -1.68 1.49 4.44
C TRP A 23 -0.34 1.27 3.73
N LYS A 24 0.28 2.34 3.23
CA LYS A 24 1.60 2.27 2.57
C LYS A 24 2.68 1.81 3.56
N MET A 25 2.68 2.32 4.80
CA MET A 25 3.66 1.96 5.82
C MET A 25 3.53 0.50 6.30
N ILE A 26 2.30 0.01 6.51
CA ILE A 26 2.05 -1.40 6.88
C ILE A 26 2.53 -2.35 5.77
N ALA A 27 2.25 -2.00 4.51
CA ALA A 27 2.63 -2.81 3.36
C ALA A 27 4.16 -2.85 3.16
N LEU A 28 4.82 -1.69 3.31
CA LEU A 28 6.28 -1.59 3.28
C LEU A 28 6.92 -2.45 4.39
N TRP A 29 6.41 -2.32 5.63
CA TRP A 29 6.91 -3.07 6.79
C TRP A 29 6.80 -4.59 6.57
N LYS A 30 5.67 -5.04 6.03
CA LYS A 30 5.43 -6.46 5.74
C LYS A 30 6.32 -6.98 4.60
N ALA A 31 6.48 -6.20 3.53
CA ALA A 31 7.37 -6.55 2.42
C ALA A 31 8.85 -6.61 2.85
N ALA A 32 9.29 -5.66 3.69
CA ALA A 32 10.62 -5.66 4.28
C ALA A 32 10.86 -6.87 5.19
N ARG A 33 9.88 -7.22 6.04
CA ARG A 33 9.98 -8.37 6.96
C ARG A 33 10.04 -9.72 6.24
N ASN A 34 9.35 -9.84 5.11
CA ASN A 34 9.36 -11.06 4.28
C ASN A 34 10.44 -11.05 3.19
N SER A 35 11.40 -10.11 3.22
CA SER A 35 12.52 -10.03 2.26
C SER A 35 12.10 -9.83 0.79
N HIS A 36 10.87 -9.35 0.53
CA HIS A 36 10.36 -9.14 -0.82
C HIS A 36 10.71 -7.75 -1.33
N LEU A 37 12.00 -7.52 -1.64
CA LEU A 37 12.54 -6.25 -2.13
C LEU A 37 11.79 -5.70 -3.37
N THR A 38 11.39 -6.57 -4.30
CA THR A 38 10.62 -6.16 -5.48
C THR A 38 9.29 -5.51 -5.10
N TRP A 39 8.59 -6.05 -4.09
CA TRP A 39 7.31 -5.52 -3.62
C TRP A 39 7.48 -4.24 -2.80
N PHE A 40 8.56 -4.15 -2.03
CA PHE A 40 8.94 -2.92 -1.32
C PHE A 40 9.09 -1.74 -2.28
N ILE A 41 9.84 -1.94 -3.38
CA ILE A 41 10.07 -0.91 -4.41
C ILE A 41 8.77 -0.54 -5.14
N PHE A 42 7.96 -1.54 -5.51
CA PHE A 42 6.68 -1.29 -6.19
C PHE A 42 5.70 -0.48 -5.32
N ILE A 43 5.56 -0.81 -4.03
CA ILE A 43 4.68 -0.10 -3.09
C ILE A 43 5.17 1.33 -2.82
N GLY A 44 6.49 1.55 -2.82
CA GLY A 44 7.06 2.89 -2.64
C GLY A 44 6.90 3.81 -3.85
N ILE A 45 6.98 3.26 -5.08
CA ILE A 45 6.96 4.05 -6.32
C ILE A 45 5.53 4.31 -6.82
N VAL A 46 4.61 3.37 -6.63
CA VAL A 46 3.27 3.47 -7.17
C VAL A 46 2.32 4.14 -6.16
N ASN A 47 1.82 5.33 -6.51
CA ASN A 47 0.77 6.02 -5.76
C ASN A 47 -0.62 5.43 -6.09
N SER A 48 -1.02 4.36 -5.40
CA SER A 48 -2.32 3.70 -5.59
C SER A 48 -3.38 3.97 -4.50
N VAL A 49 -3.23 5.00 -3.66
CA VAL A 49 -4.21 5.29 -2.58
C VAL A 49 -4.49 4.03 -1.73
N GLY A 50 -3.45 3.30 -1.32
CA GLY A 50 -3.57 2.08 -0.52
C GLY A 50 -4.06 0.80 -1.22
N ILE A 51 -4.45 0.81 -2.51
CA ILE A 51 -4.96 -0.39 -3.22
C ILE A 51 -3.87 -1.45 -3.47
N LEU A 52 -2.66 -1.01 -3.84
CA LEU A 52 -1.54 -1.87 -4.21
C LEU A 52 -1.05 -2.77 -3.04
N PRO A 53 -0.96 -2.25 -1.79
CA PRO A 53 -0.81 -3.06 -0.58
C PRO A 53 -1.71 -4.29 -0.49
N LEU A 54 -2.99 -4.13 -0.81
CA LEU A 54 -3.99 -5.19 -0.64
C LEU A 54 -3.74 -6.33 -1.62
N ILE A 55 -3.36 -5.98 -2.86
CA ILE A 55 -2.99 -6.95 -3.90
C ILE A 55 -1.73 -7.74 -3.49
N TYR A 56 -0.73 -7.07 -2.89
CA TYR A 56 0.46 -7.76 -2.40
C TYR A 56 0.13 -8.81 -1.35
N ILE A 57 -0.68 -8.46 -0.33
CA ILE A 57 -1.05 -9.38 0.75
C ILE A 57 -1.78 -10.61 0.18
N VAL A 58 -2.69 -10.41 -0.79
CA VAL A 58 -3.42 -11.52 -1.42
C VAL A 58 -2.48 -12.41 -2.25
N LEU A 59 -1.53 -11.83 -2.99
CA LEU A 59 -0.62 -12.60 -3.83
C LEU A 59 0.43 -13.38 -3.02
N ASP A 60 0.94 -12.83 -1.92
CA ASP A 60 1.88 -13.52 -1.03
C ASP A 60 1.24 -14.79 -0.43
N ASN A 61 -0.01 -14.68 0.04
CA ASN A 61 -0.77 -15.81 0.57
C ASN A 61 -0.98 -16.92 -0.49
N ARG A 62 -1.17 -16.55 -1.77
CA ARG A 62 -1.29 -17.51 -2.88
C ARG A 62 0.03 -18.23 -3.16
N ARG A 63 1.18 -17.55 -3.06
CA ARG A 63 2.50 -18.17 -3.26
C ARG A 63 2.79 -19.22 -2.20
N LYS A 64 2.54 -18.92 -0.91
CA LYS A 64 2.75 -19.89 0.18
C LYS A 64 1.96 -21.17 -0.02
N LYS A 65 0.70 -21.06 -0.44
CA LYS A 65 -0.17 -22.21 -0.71
C LYS A 65 0.33 -23.11 -1.84
N LYS A 66 1.01 -22.56 -2.85
CA LYS A 66 1.56 -23.34 -3.97
C LYS A 66 2.80 -24.15 -3.59
N ILE A 67 3.57 -23.72 -2.60
CA ILE A 67 4.79 -24.41 -2.15
C ILE A 67 4.43 -25.60 -1.25
N THR A 68 3.33 -25.50 -0.48
CA THR A 68 2.88 -26.55 0.45
C THR A 68 1.86 -27.52 -0.15
N THR A 69 1.60 -27.45 -1.47
CA THR A 69 0.65 -28.34 -2.17
C THR A 69 1.25 -28.90 -3.46
N GLN A 70 2.57 -29.09 -3.48
CA GLN A 70 3.21 -29.99 -4.44
C GLN A 70 3.29 -31.39 -3.79
N PRO A 71 2.74 -32.44 -4.43
CA PRO A 71 2.85 -33.83 -3.95
C PRO A 71 4.27 -34.39 -4.09
#